data_AF-A0A8S9UMY8-F1
#
_entry.id   AF-A0A8S9UMY8-F1
#
_cell.length_a   1.000
_cell.length_b   1.000
_cell.length_c   1.000
_cell.angle_alpha   90.00
_cell.angle_beta   90.00
_cell.angle_gamma   90.00
#
_symmetry.space_group_name_H-M   'P 1'
#
loop_
_entity.id
_entity.type
_entity.pdbx_description
1 polymer ?
#
loop_
_entity_poly.entity_id
_entity_poly.type
_entity_poly.pdbx_seq_one_letter_code
_entity_poly.pdbx_strand_id
1 'polypeptide(L)'
;MPPKVKRRNVTDEEDLAQLHQAAFDWPFLSERGGVIAAWDTVAATLVGDPGFPKDKLSGKHAQERFDKLIQRKTDANTVVLAASGVAEEETEAETILDELIELIDDRAAVQKSQKDAAKRKRDEDEEASRNFCHLAMQRLRDESATPPRKRKEEERESSY
;
A
#
# COMPACT_ATOMS: atom_id res chain seq x y z
N MET A 1 1.80 36.39 32.27
CA MET A 1 1.68 35.33 31.26
C MET A 1 0.40 34.55 31.52
N PRO A 2 -0.44 34.27 30.52
CA PRO A 2 -1.58 33.40 30.72
C PRO A 2 -1.09 31.96 31.00
N PRO A 3 -1.79 31.20 31.86
CA PRO A 3 -1.39 29.84 32.19
C PRO A 3 -1.44 28.94 30.94
N LYS A 4 -0.39 28.14 30.74
CA LYS A 4 -0.38 27.08 29.71
C LYS A 4 -1.48 26.08 30.06
N VAL A 5 -2.53 26.05 29.25
CA VAL A 5 -3.62 25.07 29.36
C VAL A 5 -3.02 23.68 29.22
N LYS A 6 -3.14 22.84 30.27
CA LYS A 6 -2.73 21.42 30.21
C LYS A 6 -3.58 20.75 29.12
N ARG A 7 -2.93 20.02 28.20
CA ARG A 7 -3.64 19.22 27.20
C ARG A 7 -4.49 18.19 27.93
N ARG A 8 -5.79 18.14 27.63
CA ARG A 8 -6.70 17.11 28.13
C ARG A 8 -6.29 15.77 27.50
N ASN A 9 -6.14 14.74 28.32
CA ASN A 9 -5.83 13.39 27.83
C ASN A 9 -7.02 12.84 27.05
N VAL A 10 -6.76 11.99 26.07
CA VAL A 10 -7.79 11.27 25.33
C VAL A 10 -8.35 10.15 26.23
N THR A 11 -9.66 9.99 26.30
CA THR A 11 -10.32 8.97 27.13
C THR A 11 -10.56 7.67 26.36
N ASP A 12 -10.82 6.57 27.07
CA ASP A 12 -11.10 5.28 26.44
C ASP A 12 -12.41 5.30 25.64
N GLU A 13 -13.42 6.05 26.10
CA GLU A 13 -14.66 6.29 25.34
C GLU A 13 -14.42 7.05 24.03
N GLU A 14 -13.52 8.04 24.03
CA GLU A 14 -13.12 8.75 22.81
C GLU A 14 -12.40 7.83 21.83
N ASP A 15 -11.52 6.96 22.35
CA ASP A 15 -10.83 5.96 21.53
C ASP A 15 -11.81 4.96 20.93
N LEU A 16 -12.75 4.44 21.72
CA LEU A 16 -13.74 3.48 21.27
C LEU A 16 -14.64 4.07 20.17
N ALA A 17 -15.17 5.28 20.37
CA ALA A 17 -15.96 5.98 19.35
C ALA A 17 -15.15 6.19 18.06
N GLN A 18 -13.88 6.57 18.20
CA GLN A 18 -12.99 6.73 17.06
C GLN A 18 -12.74 5.41 16.32
N LEU A 19 -12.56 4.30 17.05
CA LEU A 19 -12.34 2.98 16.48
C LEU A 19 -13.57 2.48 15.73
N HIS A 20 -14.77 2.63 16.28
CA HIS A 20 -16.01 2.31 15.56
C HIS A 20 -16.13 3.11 14.26
N GLN A 21 -15.91 4.43 14.32
CA GLN A 21 -16.03 5.25 13.12
C GLN A 21 -14.97 4.90 12.07
N ALA A 22 -13.73 4.61 12.49
CA ALA A 22 -12.68 4.17 11.59
C ALA A 22 -12.96 2.78 11.00
N ALA A 23 -13.57 1.87 11.75
CA ALA A 23 -14.02 0.56 11.27
C ALA A 23 -15.21 0.64 10.32
N PHE A 24 -16.00 1.71 10.38
CA PHE A 24 -17.10 1.95 9.45
C PHE A 24 -16.63 2.64 8.16
N ASP A 25 -15.82 3.70 8.28
CA ASP A 25 -15.43 4.55 7.14
C ASP A 25 -14.14 4.07 6.42
N TRP A 26 -13.35 3.21 7.07
CA TRP A 26 -12.03 2.74 6.61
C TRP A 26 -11.12 3.84 6.03
N PRO A 27 -10.90 4.95 6.75
CA PRO A 27 -10.17 6.12 6.23
C PRO A 27 -8.73 5.78 5.81
N PHE A 28 -8.10 4.81 6.47
CA PHE A 28 -6.75 4.30 6.22
C PHE A 28 -6.63 3.48 4.92
N LEU A 29 -7.74 3.04 4.32
CA LEU A 29 -7.76 2.31 3.04
C LEU A 29 -7.94 3.22 1.82
N SER A 30 -8.08 4.53 2.04
CA SER A 30 -8.27 5.53 1.00
C SER A 30 -7.12 5.55 0.00
N GLU A 31 -7.42 5.97 -1.24
CA GLU A 31 -6.40 6.13 -2.28
C GLU A 31 -5.33 7.17 -1.90
N ARG A 32 -4.17 7.09 -2.57
CA ARG A 32 -3.06 8.03 -2.34
C ARG A 32 -3.53 9.47 -2.54
N GLY A 33 -3.31 10.29 -1.51
CA GLY A 33 -3.73 11.69 -1.48
C GLY A 33 -5.12 11.93 -0.86
N GLY A 34 -5.94 10.89 -0.67
CA GLY A 34 -7.28 10.99 -0.06
C GLY A 34 -7.34 10.69 1.44
N VAL A 35 -6.30 10.08 2.01
CA VAL A 35 -6.29 9.59 3.40
C VAL A 35 -6.65 10.68 4.42
N ILE A 36 -6.02 11.86 4.34
CA ILE A 36 -6.32 12.96 5.29
C ILE A 36 -7.75 13.46 5.15
N ALA A 37 -8.27 13.56 3.92
CA ALA A 37 -9.65 13.98 3.70
C ALA A 37 -10.66 12.98 4.28
N ALA A 38 -10.38 11.67 4.16
CA ALA A 38 -11.20 10.64 4.79
C ALA A 38 -11.15 10.73 6.33
N TRP A 39 -9.97 11.00 6.90
CA TRP A 39 -9.85 11.25 8.33
C TRP A 39 -10.54 12.55 8.78
N ASP A 40 -10.55 13.60 7.95
CA ASP A 40 -11.31 14.82 8.23
C ASP A 40 -12.82 14.54 8.24
N THR A 41 -13.31 13.65 7.38
CA THR A 41 -14.70 13.17 7.43
C THR A 41 -14.99 12.44 8.74
N VAL A 42 -14.14 11.48 9.13
CA VAL A 42 -14.28 10.77 10.43
C VAL A 42 -14.31 11.76 11.60
N ALA A 43 -13.39 12.73 11.60
CA ALA A 43 -13.31 13.74 12.63
C ALA A 43 -14.57 14.63 12.69
N ALA A 44 -15.11 15.01 11.52
CA ALA A 44 -16.34 15.79 11.42
C ALA A 44 -17.55 14.98 11.92
N THR A 45 -17.65 13.69 11.59
CA THR A 45 -18.71 12.80 12.07
C THR A 45 -18.68 12.69 13.60
N LEU A 46 -17.51 12.44 14.18
CA LEU A 46 -17.35 12.34 15.64
C LEU A 46 -17.72 13.65 16.34
N VAL A 47 -17.23 14.80 15.86
CA VAL A 47 -17.55 16.11 16.46
C VAL A 47 -19.03 16.46 16.30
N GLY A 48 -19.69 15.96 15.26
CA GLY A 48 -21.12 16.14 15.03
C GLY A 48 -22.02 15.30 15.96
N ASP A 49 -21.48 14.28 16.60
CA ASP A 49 -22.21 13.44 17.56
C ASP A 49 -22.32 14.13 18.93
N PRO A 50 -23.53 14.39 19.45
CA PRO A 50 -23.72 14.95 20.80
C PRO A 50 -23.09 14.12 21.93
N GLY A 51 -22.88 12.82 21.71
CA GLY A 51 -22.22 11.91 22.65
C GLY A 51 -20.69 12.03 22.66
N PHE A 52 -20.09 12.67 21.66
CA PHE A 52 -18.64 12.82 21.60
C PHE A 52 -18.16 14.00 22.45
N PRO A 53 -17.21 13.80 23.38
CA PRO A 53 -16.87 14.80 24.40
C PRO A 53 -16.02 15.98 23.89
N LYS A 54 -15.58 15.97 22.62
CA LYS A 54 -14.77 17.05 22.03
C LYS A 54 -15.57 17.88 21.02
N ASP A 55 -15.43 19.19 21.17
CA ASP A 55 -15.96 20.22 20.28
C ASP A 55 -15.14 20.37 18.98
N LYS A 56 -13.91 19.85 18.96
CA LYS A 56 -13.04 19.88 17.78
C LYS A 56 -12.12 18.67 17.70
N LEU A 57 -11.99 18.16 16.49
CA LEU A 57 -11.05 17.13 16.10
C LEU A 57 -10.66 17.40 14.65
N SER A 58 -9.38 17.25 14.32
CA SER A 58 -8.91 17.32 12.93
C SER A 58 -8.57 15.91 12.47
N GLY A 59 -8.70 15.61 11.17
CA GLY A 59 -8.35 14.32 10.60
C GLY A 59 -6.91 13.90 10.92
N LYS A 60 -5.95 14.83 10.89
CA LYS A 60 -4.57 14.55 11.30
C LYS A 60 -4.44 14.01 12.73
N HIS A 61 -5.15 14.61 13.70
CA HIS A 61 -5.12 14.16 15.09
C HIS A 61 -5.87 12.83 15.27
N ALA A 62 -6.96 12.62 14.54
CA ALA A 62 -7.64 11.33 14.51
C ALA A 62 -6.68 10.26 13.98
N GLN A 63 -6.07 10.47 12.81
CA GLN A 63 -5.08 9.55 12.25
C GLN A 63 -3.93 9.26 13.23
N GLU A 64 -3.28 10.29 13.78
CA GLU A 64 -2.16 10.10 14.73
C GLU A 64 -2.59 9.32 15.99
N ARG A 65 -3.84 9.45 16.42
CA ARG A 65 -4.37 8.68 17.56
C ARG A 65 -4.63 7.24 17.17
N PHE A 66 -5.23 7.02 16.01
CA PHE A 66 -5.49 5.71 15.44
C PHE A 66 -4.20 4.89 15.30
N ASP A 67 -3.18 5.48 14.66
CA ASP A 67 -1.89 4.83 14.44
C ASP A 67 -1.24 4.39 15.76
N LYS A 68 -1.38 5.18 16.83
CA LYS A 68 -0.89 4.82 18.17
C LYS A 68 -1.65 3.66 18.80
N LEU A 69 -2.97 3.59 18.58
CA LEU A 69 -3.79 2.48 19.11
C LEU A 69 -3.45 1.17 18.41
N ILE A 70 -3.34 1.20 17.08
CA ILE A 70 -2.90 0.06 16.27
C ILE A 70 -1.52 -0.41 16.72
N GLN A 71 -0.54 0.50 16.79
CA GLN A 71 0.82 0.15 17.22
C GLN A 71 0.84 -0.50 18.62
N ARG A 72 0.12 0.08 19.58
CA ARG A 72 0.03 -0.46 20.94
C ARG A 72 -0.53 -1.88 20.95
N LYS A 73 -1.57 -2.15 20.17
CA LYS A 73 -2.17 -3.49 20.09
C LYS A 73 -1.26 -4.48 19.38
N THR A 74 -0.61 -4.08 18.28
CA THR A 74 0.39 -4.93 17.60
C THR A 74 1.55 -5.31 18.53
N ASP A 75 2.06 -4.35 19.30
CA ASP A 75 3.12 -4.59 20.28
C ASP A 75 2.64 -5.57 21.37
N ALA A 76 1.42 -5.38 21.89
CA ALA A 76 0.81 -6.27 22.87
C ALA A 76 0.63 -7.70 22.33
N ASN A 77 0.07 -7.85 21.12
CA ASN A 77 -0.12 -9.15 20.46
C ASN A 77 1.22 -9.88 20.27
N THR A 78 2.29 -9.15 19.93
CA THR A 78 3.63 -9.72 19.80
C THR A 78 4.17 -10.25 21.13
N VAL A 79 3.95 -9.52 22.23
CA VAL A 79 4.35 -9.95 23.58
C VAL A 79 3.55 -11.17 24.03
N VAL A 80 2.23 -11.19 23.81
CA VAL A 80 1.36 -12.32 24.17
C VAL A 80 1.76 -13.59 23.41
N LEU A 81 2.03 -13.47 22.10
CA LEU A 81 2.55 -14.57 21.28
C LEU A 81 3.87 -15.12 21.82
N ALA A 82 4.75 -14.25 22.32
CA ALA A 82 6.02 -14.66 22.93
C ALA A 82 5.86 -15.30 24.33
N ALA A 83 4.79 -14.96 25.06
CA ALA A 83 4.63 -15.30 26.48
C ALA A 83 3.86 -16.62 26.75
N SER A 84 3.55 -17.45 25.75
CA SER A 84 2.78 -18.70 25.92
C SER A 84 1.45 -18.50 26.67
N GLY A 85 0.64 -17.55 26.18
CA GLY A 85 -0.82 -17.57 26.28
C GLY A 85 -1.43 -17.62 27.68
N VAL A 86 -1.54 -16.47 28.33
CA VAL A 86 -2.58 -16.24 29.34
C VAL A 86 -3.71 -15.48 28.65
N ALA A 87 -4.92 -16.06 28.69
CA ALA A 87 -6.11 -15.39 28.19
C ALA A 87 -6.54 -14.31 29.18
N GLU A 88 -6.35 -13.05 28.81
CA GLU A 88 -6.97 -11.90 29.48
C GLU A 88 -8.37 -11.65 28.89
N GLU A 89 -9.20 -10.91 29.61
CA GLU A 89 -10.53 -10.50 29.14
C GLU A 89 -10.37 -9.49 28.00
N GLU A 90 -10.69 -9.90 26.77
CA GLU A 90 -10.65 -9.03 25.60
C GLU A 90 -11.78 -7.99 25.68
N THR A 91 -11.39 -6.73 25.65
CA THR A 91 -12.31 -5.60 25.57
C THR A 91 -12.82 -5.40 24.14
N GLU A 92 -13.99 -4.78 23.98
CA GLU A 92 -14.54 -4.45 22.65
C GLU A 92 -13.55 -3.65 21.79
N ALA A 93 -12.83 -2.70 22.40
CA ALA A 93 -11.80 -1.94 21.72
C ALA A 93 -10.68 -2.82 21.18
N GLU A 94 -10.28 -3.87 21.92
CA GLU A 94 -9.25 -4.81 21.48
C GLU A 94 -9.72 -5.68 20.33
N THR A 95 -10.97 -6.17 20.36
CA THR A 95 -11.57 -6.91 19.25
C THR A 95 -11.60 -6.07 17.97
N ILE A 96 -12.06 -4.82 18.06
CA ILE A 96 -12.09 -3.91 16.90
C ILE A 96 -10.67 -3.65 16.40
N LEU A 97 -9.69 -3.47 17.29
CA LEU A 97 -8.30 -3.27 16.89
C LEU A 97 -7.72 -4.49 16.18
N ASP A 98 -8.05 -5.71 16.61
CA ASP A 98 -7.62 -6.95 15.94
C ASP A 98 -8.21 -7.04 14.52
N GLU A 99 -9.51 -6.77 14.36
CA GLU A 99 -10.17 -6.73 13.04
C GLU A 99 -9.54 -5.68 12.10
N LEU A 100 -9.23 -4.50 12.64
CA LEU A 100 -8.63 -3.41 11.89
C LEU A 100 -7.18 -3.71 11.48
N ILE A 101 -6.42 -4.39 12.34
CA ILE A 101 -5.07 -4.85 12.03
C ILE A 101 -5.12 -5.86 10.87
N GLU A 102 -6.02 -6.85 10.94
CA GLU A 102 -6.19 -7.84 9.87
C GLU A 102 -6.50 -7.16 8.52
N LEU A 103 -7.43 -6.19 8.53
CA LEU A 103 -7.79 -5.45 7.32
C LEU A 103 -6.64 -4.62 6.74
N ILE A 104 -5.80 -4.03 7.59
CA ILE A 104 -4.60 -3.29 7.18
C ILE A 104 -3.58 -4.24 6.54
N ASP A 105 -3.34 -5.39 7.16
CA ASP A 105 -2.38 -6.38 6.69
C ASP A 105 -2.81 -7.01 5.36
N ASP A 106 -4.09 -7.34 5.21
CA ASP A 106 -4.68 -7.83 3.97
C ASP A 106 -4.48 -6.83 2.83
N ARG A 107 -4.75 -5.54 3.08
CA ARG A 107 -4.54 -4.50 2.07
C ARG A 107 -3.05 -4.37 1.73
N ALA A 108 -2.15 -4.46 2.71
CA ALA A 108 -0.72 -4.41 2.47
C ALA A 108 -0.24 -5.61 1.62
N ALA A 109 -0.77 -6.81 1.86
CA ALA A 109 -0.49 -8.01 1.09
C ALA A 109 -0.94 -7.88 -0.37
N VAL A 110 -2.15 -7.35 -0.60
CA VAL A 110 -2.66 -7.08 -1.96
C VAL A 110 -1.82 -6.03 -2.68
N GLN A 111 -1.44 -4.95 -2.01
CA GLN A 111 -0.59 -3.93 -2.62
C GLN A 111 0.80 -4.47 -2.98
N LYS A 112 1.36 -5.35 -2.13
CA LYS A 112 2.64 -5.99 -2.39
C LYS A 112 2.56 -6.91 -3.60
N SER A 113 1.54 -7.77 -3.67
CA SER A 113 1.37 -8.70 -4.80
C SER A 113 1.18 -7.96 -6.14
N GLN A 114 0.45 -6.85 -6.14
CA GLN A 114 0.30 -6.00 -7.33
C GLN A 114 1.63 -5.36 -7.77
N LYS A 115 2.42 -4.85 -6.82
CA LYS A 115 3.75 -4.29 -7.11
C LYS A 115 4.70 -5.35 -7.65
N ASP A 116 4.69 -6.54 -7.07
CA ASP A 116 5.53 -7.66 -7.50
C ASP A 116 5.13 -8.14 -8.90
N ALA A 117 3.82 -8.23 -9.19
CA ALA A 117 3.33 -8.57 -10.52
C ALA A 117 3.72 -7.51 -11.57
N ALA A 118 3.56 -6.22 -11.25
CA ALA A 118 3.95 -5.13 -12.14
C ALA A 118 5.46 -5.13 -12.42
N LYS A 119 6.27 -5.43 -11.39
CA LYS A 119 7.73 -5.55 -11.54
C LYS A 119 8.10 -6.72 -12.44
N ARG A 120 7.53 -7.92 -12.22
CA ARG A 120 7.80 -9.10 -13.06
C ARG A 120 7.49 -8.84 -14.53
N LYS A 121 6.32 -8.24 -14.82
CA LYS A 121 5.96 -7.86 -16.19
C LYS A 121 6.98 -6.92 -16.81
N ARG A 122 7.44 -5.91 -16.05
CA ARG A 122 8.47 -4.98 -16.53
C ARG A 122 9.80 -5.69 -16.80
N ASP A 123 10.22 -6.59 -15.91
CA ASP A 123 11.47 -7.33 -16.06
C ASP A 123 11.42 -8.26 -17.29
N GLU A 124 10.27 -8.90 -17.55
CA GLU A 124 9.99 -9.71 -18.74
C GLU A 124 10.05 -8.88 -20.03
N ASP A 125 9.40 -7.70 -20.06
CA ASP A 125 9.42 -6.79 -21.20
C ASP A 125 10.87 -6.29 -21.49
N GLU A 126 11.64 -5.97 -20.45
CA GLU A 126 13.05 -5.57 -20.58
C GLU A 126 13.94 -6.72 -21.06
N GLU A 127 13.71 -7.95 -20.59
CA GLU A 127 14.41 -9.15 -21.07
C GLU A 127 14.08 -9.46 -22.54
N ALA A 128 12.81 -9.44 -22.93
CA ALA A 128 12.38 -9.64 -24.30
C ALA A 128 13.02 -8.61 -25.25
N SER A 129 13.07 -7.35 -24.84
CA SER A 129 13.74 -6.28 -25.60
C SER A 129 15.24 -6.52 -25.75
N ARG A 130 15.93 -6.90 -24.66
CA ARG A 130 17.36 -7.25 -24.69
C ARG A 130 17.64 -8.41 -25.65
N ASN A 131 16.82 -9.45 -25.59
CA ASN A 131 16.95 -10.63 -26.44
C ASN A 131 16.71 -10.29 -27.92
N PHE A 132 15.71 -9.45 -28.21
CA PHE A 132 15.47 -8.97 -29.57
C PHE A 132 16.67 -8.18 -30.13
N CYS A 133 17.22 -7.24 -29.36
CA CYS A 133 18.40 -6.48 -29.74
C CYS A 133 19.62 -7.39 -29.96
N HIS A 134 19.84 -8.37 -29.08
CA HIS A 134 20.94 -9.32 -29.22
C HIS A 134 20.82 -10.15 -30.50
N LEU A 135 19.62 -10.68 -30.80
CA LEU A 135 19.37 -11.47 -31.99
C LEU A 135 19.55 -10.65 -33.27
N ALA A 136 19.10 -9.38 -33.28
CA ALA A 136 19.30 -8.48 -34.41
C ALA A 136 20.80 -8.20 -34.65
N MET A 137 21.57 -7.94 -33.59
CA MET A 137 23.02 -7.74 -33.71
C MET A 137 23.76 -8.99 -34.20
N GLN A 138 23.33 -10.18 -33.76
CA GLN A 138 23.91 -11.44 -34.22
C GLN A 138 23.67 -11.65 -35.72
N ARG A 139 22.44 -11.42 -36.21
CA ARG A 139 22.10 -11.51 -37.63
C ARG A 139 22.95 -10.56 -38.49
N LEU A 140 23.09 -9.30 -38.07
CA LEU A 140 23.92 -8.32 -38.79
C LEU A 140 25.39 -8.76 -38.85
N ARG A 141 25.92 -9.33 -37.75
CA ARG A 141 27.28 -9.88 -37.73
C ARG A 141 27.42 -11.03 -38.73
N ASP A 142 26.49 -11.98 -38.74
CA ASP A 142 26.52 -13.14 -39.62
C ASP A 142 26.41 -12.73 -41.10
N GLU A 143 25.55 -11.75 -41.42
CA GLU A 143 25.44 -11.15 -42.77
C GLU A 143 26.74 -10.45 -43.21
N SER A 144 27.41 -9.74 -42.29
CA SER A 144 28.71 -9.10 -42.59
C SER A 144 29.86 -10.10 -42.75
N ALA A 145 29.73 -11.30 -42.17
CA ALA A 145 30.73 -12.36 -42.26
C ALA A 145 30.57 -13.25 -43.51
N THR A 146 29.45 -13.13 -44.25
CA THR A 146 29.23 -13.88 -45.48
C THR A 146 29.73 -13.09 -46.70
N PRO A 147 30.68 -13.59 -47.51
CA PRO A 147 31.16 -12.86 -48.68
C PRO A 147 30.04 -12.71 -49.73
N PRO A 148 29.97 -11.59 -50.47
CA PRO A 148 28.88 -11.32 -51.41
C PRO A 148 28.85 -12.40 -52.51
N ARG A 149 27.73 -13.14 -52.58
CA ARG A 149 27.48 -14.07 -53.68
C ARG A 149 27.33 -13.26 -54.97
N LYS A 150 28.36 -13.28 -55.83
CA LYS A 150 28.31 -12.73 -57.19
C LYS A 150 27.10 -13.36 -57.91
N ARG A 151 26.07 -12.56 -58.19
CA ARG A 151 25.00 -12.96 -59.11
C ARG A 151 25.64 -13.11 -60.50
N LYS A 152 25.64 -14.32 -61.04
CA LYS A 152 26.00 -14.59 -62.44
C LYS A 152 24.88 -13.98 -63.29
N GLU A 153 25.20 -12.92 -64.01
CA GLU A 153 24.37 -12.36 -65.06
C GLU A 153 24.40 -13.37 -66.21
N GLU A 154 23.28 -14.07 -66.45
CA GLU A 154 23.12 -14.94 -67.60
C GLU A 154 23.04 -14.06 -68.85
N GLU A 155 24.08 -14.14 -69.68
CA GLU A 155 24.17 -13.51 -70.98
C GLU A 155 22.99 -13.94 -71.87
N ARG A 156 22.34 -12.93 -72.45
CA ARG A 156 21.42 -13.07 -73.56
C ARG A 156 22.18 -13.68 -74.75
N GLU A 157 21.98 -14.97 -75.01
CA GLU A 157 22.26 -15.50 -76.35
C GLU A 157 21.15 -15.03 -77.30
N SER A 158 21.51 -14.01 -78.06
CA SER A 158 20.83 -13.54 -79.25
C SER A 158 20.81 -14.65 -80.29
N SER A 159 19.62 -15.18 -80.58
CA SER A 159 19.38 -16.03 -81.76
C SER A 159 19.64 -15.22 -83.03
N TYR A 160 20.42 -15.76 -83.94
CA TYR A 160 20.51 -15.35 -85.35
C TYR A 160 19.98 -16.47 -86.23
#